data_AF-A0A0Q8V508-F1
#
_entry.id   AF-A0A0Q8V508-F1
#
_cell.length_a   1.000
_cell.length_b   1.000
_cell.length_c   1.000
_cell.angle_alpha   90.00
_cell.angle_beta   90.00
_cell.angle_gamma   90.00
#
_symmetry.space_group_name_H-M   'P 1'
#
loop_
_entity.id
_entity.type
_entity.pdbx_description
1 polymer ?
#
loop_
_entity_poly.entity_id
_entity_poly.type
_entity_poly.pdbx_seq_one_letter_code
_entity_poly.pdbx_strand_id
1 'polypeptide(L)'
;MRAILRRRLGSASSDRGVALAMVIGIGSVLLLLVTLTMTFSVSGIVRADHDKDWDAAMSAAYAGIAEYQGRLTNDPSYQQYGNPASKFTIANGSASTVTLPTGANTNPAFDVAPKGSGGRWAAVPLTDGLPPNASFRYEVDNSKYASTGVLHVRATGLVDSVTRSVVANIKQTGFTNYVYFTDYEILDPQLNSKSCTKAYAWQSTTARDSGCLINFITGDTLDGAVHSNDTLNICGGTFKQRVTTANPNRDSSGKLYSASNCPSGSSAPVFNAGVPANSALITMPPPQQQLDQVRTDIPGKVPNPGCLYTGPTKITFSVSGGTAYMNVISPWTKQTQVVGNPATGPGVPANPAFCGKPGDPAKSLTQNANTLSDTKLGQTIAIGPSSALYNNLIYVQSIPTAASDPNSWATNKTPNGNSFTCVGADTTSSGNGLGYPVKYEIVSTAASYSCTAGDVFVQGTMHSAITINADHFAWVTGQLTYSDAAHDILGLVGAGAVWVFNPIVCTNPTNWTSGTCRASSSGMTWEASSSSTNCARTINAAILSNYHSFEVQNYDSGDPYGYLCVTGSIAQEFRGPVGQGSGSSGFLKRYSYDTRLLNSPPPKFPTPRTTSYDVTTEIEVAVAYRPDGSPTS
;
A
#
# COMPACT_ATOMS: atom_id res chain seq x y z
N MET A 1 121.69 25.65 -1.80
CA MET A 1 121.30 26.43 -0.60
C MET A 1 120.20 25.65 0.11
N ARG A 2 120.50 24.86 1.16
CA ARG A 2 120.40 25.24 2.59
C ARG A 2 119.00 25.79 2.93
N ALA A 3 118.11 24.96 3.48
CA ALA A 3 117.82 24.81 4.92
C ALA A 3 117.10 26.05 5.50
N ILE A 4 115.88 25.92 6.04
CA ILE A 4 115.53 25.84 7.48
C ILE A 4 113.97 25.87 7.48
N LEU A 5 113.18 24.99 8.13
CA LEU A 5 112.89 24.97 9.57
C LEU A 5 112.02 23.73 9.91
N ARG A 6 112.52 22.87 10.82
CA ARG A 6 111.77 21.82 11.54
C ARG A 6 111.18 22.39 12.83
N ARG A 7 109.91 22.10 13.13
CA ARG A 7 109.26 21.86 14.46
C ARG A 7 107.75 21.99 14.22
N ARG A 8 106.91 20.99 14.42
CA ARG A 8 106.63 20.31 15.70
C ARG A 8 106.10 18.89 15.44
N LEU A 9 106.65 17.90 16.15
CA LEU A 9 106.02 16.62 16.45
C LEU A 9 105.60 16.65 17.93
N GLY A 10 104.40 16.15 18.24
CA GLY A 10 104.10 15.52 19.53
C GLY A 10 102.92 16.09 20.35
N SER A 11 102.07 15.16 20.81
CA SER A 11 100.98 15.26 21.81
C SER A 11 99.59 15.62 21.24
N ALA A 12 98.47 14.90 21.45
CA ALA A 12 98.15 13.84 22.40
C ALA A 12 97.02 12.93 21.86
N SER A 13 97.04 11.68 22.30
CA SER A 13 95.98 10.69 22.25
C SER A 13 94.78 11.05 23.15
N SER A 14 93.55 11.17 22.62
CA SER A 14 92.31 10.99 23.42
C SER A 14 90.99 10.74 22.67
N ASP A 15 90.92 10.63 21.33
CA ASP A 15 89.61 10.51 20.64
C ASP A 15 89.22 9.09 20.18
N ARG A 16 89.59 8.06 20.94
CA ARG A 16 89.12 6.68 20.69
C ARG A 16 87.90 6.26 21.52
N GLY A 17 87.46 7.07 22.49
CA GLY A 17 86.26 6.80 23.30
C GLY A 17 85.01 7.60 22.91
N VAL A 18 85.18 8.85 22.44
CA VAL A 18 84.05 9.77 22.17
C VAL A 18 83.33 9.42 20.86
N ALA A 19 84.07 8.97 19.83
CA ALA A 19 83.48 8.54 18.57
C ALA A 19 82.56 7.31 18.75
N LEU A 20 82.95 6.36 19.61
CA LEU A 20 82.12 5.19 19.93
C LEU A 20 80.85 5.60 20.69
N ALA A 21 80.96 6.48 21.69
CA ALA A 21 79.82 6.98 22.46
C ALA A 21 78.84 7.81 21.60
N MET A 22 79.36 8.60 20.65
CA MET A 22 78.53 9.39 19.73
C MET A 22 77.82 8.51 18.70
N VAL A 23 78.48 7.47 18.18
CA VAL A 23 77.85 6.48 17.27
C VAL A 23 76.80 5.65 18.01
N ILE A 24 77.04 5.25 19.26
CA ILE A 24 76.05 4.56 20.09
C ILE A 24 74.89 5.50 20.45
N GLY A 25 75.17 6.77 20.75
CA GLY A 25 74.15 7.79 21.04
C GLY A 25 73.24 8.05 19.83
N ILE A 26 73.82 8.33 18.66
CA ILE A 26 73.07 8.52 17.42
C ILE A 26 72.35 7.23 17.00
N GLY A 27 73.02 6.08 17.12
CA GLY A 27 72.42 4.77 16.87
C GLY A 27 71.22 4.48 17.77
N SER A 28 71.31 4.81 19.06
CA SER A 28 70.20 4.65 20.02
C SER A 28 69.02 5.57 19.73
N VAL A 29 69.29 6.82 19.31
CA VAL A 29 68.25 7.78 18.92
C VAL A 29 67.57 7.32 17.63
N LEU A 30 68.33 6.87 16.63
CA LEU A 30 67.77 6.32 15.40
C LEU A 30 66.94 5.05 15.66
N LEU A 31 67.42 4.14 16.52
CA LEU A 31 66.66 2.95 16.91
C LEU A 31 65.36 3.31 17.64
N LEU A 32 65.39 4.30 18.55
CA LEU A 32 64.18 4.79 19.22
C LEU A 32 63.20 5.41 18.22
N LEU A 33 63.69 6.17 17.25
CA LEU A 33 62.85 6.82 16.23
C LEU A 33 62.23 5.80 15.26
N VAL A 34 62.99 4.77 14.89
CA VAL A 34 62.48 3.60 14.13
C VAL A 34 61.45 2.82 14.94
N THR A 35 61.69 2.62 16.24
CA THR A 35 60.75 1.90 17.12
C THR A 35 59.43 2.68 17.30
N LEU A 36 59.51 4.00 17.48
CA LEU A 36 58.33 4.87 17.60
C LEU A 36 57.55 4.90 16.29
N THR A 37 58.21 5.09 15.15
CA THR A 37 57.56 5.07 13.84
C THR A 37 56.90 3.72 13.56
N MET A 38 57.57 2.60 13.84
CA MET A 38 56.95 1.27 13.77
C MET A 38 55.73 1.12 14.70
N THR A 39 55.81 1.61 15.94
CA THR A 39 54.70 1.52 16.90
C THR A 39 53.47 2.33 16.46
N PHE A 40 53.68 3.56 15.96
CA PHE A 40 52.60 4.38 15.41
C PHE A 40 52.05 3.81 14.11
N SER A 41 52.90 3.25 13.24
CA SER A 41 52.46 2.57 12.01
C SER A 41 51.64 1.32 12.31
N VAL A 42 52.06 0.48 13.26
CA VAL A 42 51.30 -0.72 13.69
C VAL A 42 49.96 -0.31 14.31
N SER A 43 49.94 0.72 15.16
CA SER A 43 48.70 1.22 15.75
C SER A 43 47.76 1.81 14.69
N GLY A 44 48.30 2.48 13.67
CA GLY A 44 47.55 2.97 12.52
C GLY A 44 46.98 1.84 11.64
N ILE A 45 47.72 0.74 11.46
CA ILE A 45 47.24 -0.44 10.72
C ILE A 45 46.10 -1.12 11.48
N VAL A 46 46.26 -1.39 12.79
CA VAL A 46 45.19 -1.99 13.61
C VAL A 46 43.94 -1.10 13.62
N ARG A 47 44.11 0.22 13.66
CA ARG A 47 42.99 1.16 13.57
C ARG A 47 42.32 1.11 12.20
N ALA A 48 43.09 1.09 11.12
CA ALA A 48 42.57 1.03 9.76
C ALA A 48 41.86 -0.30 9.48
N ASP A 49 42.40 -1.42 9.95
CA ASP A 49 41.76 -2.74 9.85
C ASP A 49 40.45 -2.76 10.65
N HIS A 50 40.45 -2.22 11.86
CA HIS A 50 39.22 -2.10 12.65
C HIS A 50 38.18 -1.20 11.99
N ASP A 51 38.57 -0.05 11.43
CA ASP A 51 37.64 0.86 10.74
C ASP A 51 37.08 0.20 9.47
N LYS A 52 37.90 -0.59 8.76
CA LYS A 52 37.44 -1.43 7.63
C LYS A 52 36.45 -2.51 8.07
N ASP A 53 36.72 -3.21 9.16
CA ASP A 53 35.83 -4.24 9.71
C ASP A 53 34.53 -3.62 10.23
N TRP A 54 34.59 -2.39 10.74
CA TRP A 54 33.43 -1.61 11.18
C TRP A 54 32.48 -1.27 10.05
N ASP A 55 33.01 -0.78 8.92
CA ASP A 55 32.23 -0.50 7.72
C ASP A 55 31.69 -1.81 7.11
N ALA A 56 32.53 -2.86 7.04
CA ALA A 56 32.13 -4.15 6.51
C ALA A 56 31.06 -4.85 7.36
N ALA A 57 31.10 -4.72 8.70
CA ALA A 57 30.07 -5.24 9.60
C ALA A 57 28.74 -4.52 9.43
N MET A 58 28.76 -3.22 9.12
CA MET A 58 27.54 -2.47 8.77
C MET A 58 26.97 -2.96 7.43
N SER A 59 27.80 -3.11 6.39
CA SER A 59 27.38 -3.69 5.12
C SER A 59 26.84 -5.11 5.25
N ALA A 60 27.40 -5.93 6.14
CA ALA A 60 26.88 -7.27 6.45
C ALA A 60 25.49 -7.21 7.12
N ALA A 61 25.21 -6.18 7.93
CA ALA A 61 23.88 -5.96 8.50
C ALA A 61 22.85 -5.62 7.41
N TYR A 62 23.20 -4.75 6.46
CA TYR A 62 22.37 -4.45 5.29
C TYR A 62 22.15 -5.68 4.40
N ALA A 63 23.17 -6.51 4.20
CA ALA A 63 23.03 -7.78 3.50
C ALA A 63 22.03 -8.72 4.21
N GLY A 64 21.97 -8.69 5.55
CA GLY A 64 20.97 -9.43 6.31
C GLY A 64 19.53 -8.96 6.08
N ILE A 65 19.30 -7.65 5.97
CA ILE A 65 17.99 -7.08 5.58
C ILE A 65 17.63 -7.50 4.16
N ALA A 66 18.58 -7.36 3.22
CA ALA A 66 18.38 -7.73 1.82
C ALA A 66 18.11 -9.24 1.63
N GLU A 67 18.74 -10.11 2.43
CA GLU A 67 18.47 -11.56 2.40
C GLU A 67 17.04 -11.86 2.84
N TYR A 68 16.58 -11.26 3.94
CA TYR A 68 15.22 -11.44 4.44
C TYR A 68 14.19 -10.88 3.43
N GLN A 69 14.44 -9.70 2.87
CA GLN A 69 13.66 -9.11 1.78
C GLN A 69 13.60 -10.03 0.56
N GLY A 70 14.73 -10.62 0.14
CA GLY A 70 14.79 -11.54 -0.98
C GLY A 70 13.98 -12.82 -0.75
N ARG A 71 13.98 -13.35 0.48
CA ARG A 71 13.12 -14.49 0.85
C ARG A 71 11.65 -14.14 0.83
N LEU A 72 11.29 -12.99 1.38
CA LEU A 72 9.92 -12.47 1.31
C LEU A 72 9.48 -12.29 -0.15
N THR A 73 10.37 -11.81 -1.02
CA THR A 73 10.07 -11.66 -2.45
C THR A 73 9.85 -12.98 -3.18
N ASN A 74 10.55 -14.05 -2.78
CA ASN A 74 10.36 -15.38 -3.34
C ASN A 74 9.16 -16.13 -2.72
N ASP A 75 8.88 -15.92 -1.43
CA ASP A 75 7.79 -16.52 -0.68
C ASP A 75 7.16 -15.48 0.29
N PRO A 76 5.99 -14.91 -0.04
CA PRO A 76 5.33 -13.90 0.80
C PRO A 76 4.89 -14.44 2.16
N SER A 77 4.74 -15.77 2.31
CA SER A 77 4.40 -16.39 3.58
C SER A 77 5.57 -16.38 4.56
N TYR A 78 6.79 -16.05 4.09
CA TYR A 78 8.00 -16.04 4.91
C TYR A 78 7.94 -15.03 6.07
N GLN A 79 7.03 -14.05 6.01
CA GLN A 79 6.71 -13.10 7.10
C GLN A 79 6.34 -13.78 8.44
N GLN A 80 5.86 -15.02 8.41
CA GLN A 80 5.50 -15.79 9.60
C GLN A 80 6.74 -16.33 10.35
N TYR A 81 7.93 -16.24 9.73
CA TYR A 81 9.14 -16.81 10.29
C TYR A 81 9.93 -15.79 11.10
N GLY A 82 10.36 -16.22 12.28
CA GLY A 82 11.03 -15.43 13.30
C GLY A 82 11.48 -16.35 14.42
N ASN A 83 12.40 -15.92 15.29
CA ASN A 83 12.74 -16.69 16.47
C ASN A 83 11.91 -16.20 17.68
N PRO A 84 10.96 -17.01 18.21
CA PRO A 84 10.17 -16.64 19.38
C PRO A 84 11.00 -16.35 20.64
N ALA A 85 12.24 -16.87 20.70
CA ALA A 85 13.16 -16.65 21.81
C ALA A 85 14.02 -15.38 21.65
N SER A 86 13.92 -14.65 20.53
CA SER A 86 14.69 -13.43 20.33
C SER A 86 14.16 -12.30 21.20
N LYS A 87 15.07 -11.50 21.77
CA LYS A 87 14.70 -10.39 22.66
C LYS A 87 13.88 -9.33 21.93
N PHE A 88 14.24 -9.01 20.68
CA PHE A 88 13.50 -8.04 19.88
C PHE A 88 12.08 -8.52 19.56
N THR A 89 11.95 -9.78 19.19
CA THR A 89 10.66 -10.41 18.88
C THR A 89 9.74 -10.41 20.09
N ILE A 90 10.28 -10.74 21.27
CA ILE A 90 9.52 -10.71 22.55
C ILE A 90 9.14 -9.27 22.91
N ALA A 91 10.09 -8.34 22.86
CA ALA A 91 9.88 -6.94 23.26
C ALA A 91 8.81 -6.23 22.43
N ASN A 92 8.65 -6.62 21.16
CA ASN A 92 7.65 -6.05 20.26
C ASN A 92 6.35 -6.89 20.17
N GLY A 93 6.18 -7.92 21.00
CA GLY A 93 4.93 -8.69 21.07
C GLY A 93 4.73 -9.73 19.96
N SER A 94 5.79 -10.08 19.23
CA SER A 94 5.74 -11.04 18.11
C SER A 94 6.03 -12.49 18.48
N ALA A 95 6.32 -12.78 19.75
CA ALA A 95 6.74 -14.12 20.18
C ALA A 95 5.69 -15.22 19.92
N SER A 96 4.40 -14.88 19.95
CA SER A 96 3.30 -15.82 19.68
C SER A 96 2.89 -15.87 18.20
N THR A 97 3.38 -14.95 17.37
CA THR A 97 2.98 -14.79 15.97
C THR A 97 4.05 -15.20 14.98
N VAL A 98 5.28 -15.50 15.44
CA VAL A 98 6.36 -16.04 14.62
C VAL A 98 6.68 -17.49 14.96
N THR A 99 7.25 -18.20 13.99
CA THR A 99 7.78 -19.56 14.18
C THR A 99 9.15 -19.70 13.53
N LEU A 100 9.98 -20.62 14.02
CA LEU A 100 11.25 -20.90 13.34
C LEU A 100 10.99 -21.65 12.03
N PRO A 101 11.65 -21.28 10.91
CA PRO A 101 11.48 -21.98 9.66
C PRO A 101 12.11 -23.38 9.73
N THR A 102 11.48 -24.35 9.07
CA THR A 102 11.94 -25.75 9.03
C THR A 102 12.14 -26.24 7.59
N GLY A 103 12.77 -27.40 7.41
CA GLY A 103 12.99 -28.01 6.09
C GLY A 103 13.86 -27.13 5.18
N ALA A 104 13.42 -26.95 3.93
CA ALA A 104 14.13 -26.14 2.93
C ALA A 104 14.23 -24.64 3.28
N ASN A 105 13.39 -24.16 4.19
CA ASN A 105 13.38 -22.76 4.64
C ASN A 105 14.27 -22.50 5.87
N THR A 106 14.89 -23.54 6.44
CA THR A 106 15.76 -23.41 7.62
C THR A 106 16.82 -22.35 7.38
N ASN A 107 16.90 -21.37 8.28
CA ASN A 107 17.83 -20.25 8.14
C ASN A 107 18.61 -20.00 9.44
N PRO A 108 19.96 -20.12 9.43
CA PRO A 108 20.79 -19.84 10.59
C PRO A 108 20.78 -18.36 11.02
N ALA A 109 20.28 -17.44 10.20
CA ALA A 109 20.16 -16.03 10.56
C ALA A 109 19.23 -15.78 11.76
N PHE A 110 18.28 -16.70 12.03
CA PHE A 110 17.37 -16.62 13.18
C PHE A 110 17.99 -17.13 14.50
N ASP A 111 19.24 -17.59 14.50
CA ASP A 111 19.85 -18.19 15.68
C ASP A 111 20.13 -17.14 16.76
N VAL A 112 19.74 -17.46 18.01
CA VAL A 112 19.95 -16.62 19.19
C VAL A 112 21.02 -17.18 20.13
N ALA A 113 21.53 -18.39 19.85
CA ALA A 113 22.49 -19.07 20.69
C ALA A 113 23.92 -18.56 20.44
N PRO A 114 24.78 -18.53 21.48
CA PRO A 114 26.20 -18.29 21.29
C PRO A 114 26.88 -19.40 20.48
N LYS A 115 27.95 -19.08 19.75
CA LYS A 115 28.81 -20.02 19.01
C LYS A 115 29.32 -21.16 19.90
N GLY A 116 29.67 -20.85 21.15
CA GLY A 116 30.12 -21.84 22.14
C GLY A 116 29.09 -22.92 22.47
N SER A 117 27.80 -22.66 22.21
CA SER A 117 26.69 -23.61 22.39
C SER A 117 26.18 -24.18 21.06
N GLY A 118 26.95 -24.05 19.98
CA GLY A 118 26.59 -24.51 18.64
C GLY A 118 25.83 -23.51 17.78
N GLY A 119 25.67 -22.26 18.25
CA GLY A 119 24.97 -21.21 17.53
C GLY A 119 25.69 -20.78 16.25
N ARG A 120 24.93 -20.45 15.21
CA ARG A 120 25.45 -20.14 13.87
C ARG A 120 25.17 -18.70 13.46
N TRP A 121 26.04 -18.14 12.62
CA TRP A 121 25.79 -16.91 11.90
C TRP A 121 25.54 -17.27 10.43
N ALA A 122 24.62 -16.57 9.77
CA ALA A 122 24.42 -16.76 8.34
C ALA A 122 25.56 -16.06 7.59
N ALA A 123 26.17 -16.72 6.61
CA ALA A 123 27.21 -16.11 5.80
C ALA A 123 26.60 -15.12 4.79
N VAL A 124 27.29 -14.01 4.52
CA VAL A 124 26.95 -13.14 3.39
C VAL A 124 27.36 -13.85 2.09
N PRO A 125 26.49 -13.96 1.08
CA PRO A 125 26.87 -14.50 -0.23
C PRO A 125 28.07 -13.73 -0.82
N LEU A 126 29.05 -14.47 -1.36
CA LEU A 126 30.35 -13.93 -1.80
C LEU A 126 30.29 -12.96 -3.01
N THR A 127 29.09 -12.58 -3.47
CA THR A 127 28.88 -11.70 -4.63
C THR A 127 29.02 -10.21 -4.32
N ASP A 128 29.04 -9.82 -3.04
CA ASP A 128 28.76 -8.44 -2.64
C ASP A 128 30.03 -7.63 -2.29
N GLY A 129 31.23 -8.12 -2.67
CA GLY A 129 32.50 -7.44 -2.41
C GLY A 129 32.93 -7.41 -0.94
N LEU A 130 32.22 -8.11 -0.07
CA LEU A 130 32.49 -8.20 1.37
C LEU A 130 33.54 -9.29 1.70
N PRO A 131 34.24 -9.15 2.85
CA PRO A 131 35.15 -10.18 3.34
C PRO A 131 34.47 -11.56 3.46
N PRO A 132 35.15 -12.69 3.17
CA PRO A 132 34.56 -14.04 3.24
C PRO A 132 34.04 -14.46 4.62
N ASN A 133 34.48 -13.78 5.68
CA ASN A 133 34.05 -13.98 7.06
C ASN A 133 32.87 -13.06 7.46
N ALA A 134 32.36 -12.25 6.54
CA ALA A 134 31.17 -11.43 6.78
C ALA A 134 29.95 -12.32 6.97
N SER A 135 29.21 -12.05 8.03
CA SER A 135 28.05 -12.85 8.42
C SER A 135 26.99 -12.00 9.12
N PHE A 136 25.77 -12.49 9.23
CA PHE A 136 24.66 -11.75 9.82
C PHE A 136 23.70 -12.66 10.61
N ARG A 137 22.89 -11.99 11.43
CA ARG A 137 21.71 -12.53 12.12
C ARG A 137 20.59 -11.50 12.07
N TYR A 138 19.35 -11.94 12.17
CA TYR A 138 18.23 -11.02 12.28
C TYR A 138 17.15 -11.49 13.24
N GLU A 139 16.42 -10.51 13.75
CA GLU A 139 15.24 -10.67 14.59
C GLU A 139 14.06 -9.97 13.91
N VAL A 140 12.87 -10.57 14.03
CA VAL A 140 11.68 -10.12 13.30
C VAL A 140 10.56 -9.78 14.27
N ASP A 141 9.84 -8.70 13.95
CA ASP A 141 8.57 -8.33 14.54
C ASP A 141 7.50 -8.21 13.45
N ASN A 142 6.51 -9.10 13.51
CA ASN A 142 5.36 -9.16 12.61
C ASN A 142 4.03 -8.81 13.32
N SER A 143 4.07 -8.27 14.54
CA SER A 143 2.89 -7.95 15.36
C SER A 143 1.91 -7.02 14.65
N LYS A 144 2.44 -6.11 13.82
CA LYS A 144 1.68 -5.18 12.99
C LYS A 144 1.49 -5.66 11.55
N TYR A 145 2.13 -6.74 11.11
CA TYR A 145 2.07 -7.17 9.72
C TYR A 145 0.65 -7.51 9.26
N ALA A 146 -0.13 -8.20 10.10
CA ALA A 146 -1.51 -8.55 9.77
C ALA A 146 -2.44 -7.31 9.65
N SER A 147 -2.13 -6.24 10.40
CA SER A 147 -2.95 -5.03 10.44
C SER A 147 -2.43 -3.90 9.56
N THR A 148 -1.15 -3.86 9.19
CA THR A 148 -0.55 -2.77 8.41
C THR A 148 0.36 -3.26 7.29
N GLY A 149 0.56 -4.57 7.08
CA GLY A 149 1.45 -5.08 6.02
C GLY A 149 2.93 -4.69 6.15
N VAL A 150 3.34 -4.19 7.33
CA VAL A 150 4.73 -3.78 7.62
C VAL A 150 5.39 -4.82 8.54
N LEU A 151 6.60 -5.24 8.19
CA LEU A 151 7.49 -6.04 9.03
C LEU A 151 8.60 -5.15 9.58
N HIS A 152 8.90 -5.30 10.86
CA HIS A 152 10.09 -4.71 11.47
C HIS A 152 11.16 -5.79 11.57
N VAL A 153 12.32 -5.54 10.96
CA VAL A 153 13.44 -6.49 10.96
C VAL A 153 14.68 -5.80 11.51
N ARG A 154 15.27 -6.38 12.55
CA ARG A 154 16.55 -5.94 13.09
C ARG A 154 17.64 -6.90 12.63
N ALA A 155 18.54 -6.45 11.76
CA ALA A 155 19.70 -7.25 11.35
C ALA A 155 20.96 -6.81 12.11
N THR A 156 21.82 -7.76 12.43
CA THR A 156 23.15 -7.54 12.99
C THR A 156 24.17 -8.21 12.07
N GLY A 157 25.12 -7.43 11.58
CA GLY A 157 26.26 -7.92 10.81
C GLY A 157 27.48 -8.14 11.70
N LEU A 158 28.34 -9.07 11.30
CA LEU A 158 29.58 -9.47 11.97
C LEU A 158 30.69 -9.61 10.93
N VAL A 159 31.81 -8.93 11.17
CA VAL A 159 33.10 -9.17 10.52
C VAL A 159 34.14 -9.26 11.62
N ASP A 160 34.89 -10.37 11.64
CA ASP A 160 35.86 -10.69 12.70
C ASP A 160 35.33 -10.53 14.13
N SER A 161 35.71 -9.46 14.82
CA SER A 161 35.28 -9.15 16.20
C SER A 161 34.33 -7.95 16.29
N VAL A 162 33.91 -7.40 15.15
CA VAL A 162 33.10 -6.18 15.08
C VAL A 162 31.68 -6.53 14.67
N THR A 163 30.71 -6.01 15.42
CA THR A 163 29.28 -6.21 15.18
C THR A 163 28.54 -4.88 15.10
N ARG A 164 27.60 -4.77 14.16
CA ARG A 164 26.80 -3.55 13.89
C ARG A 164 25.35 -3.94 13.64
N SER A 165 24.38 -3.15 14.11
CA SER A 165 22.96 -3.48 13.96
C SER A 165 22.17 -2.37 13.28
N VAL A 166 21.23 -2.78 12.43
CA VAL A 166 20.27 -1.89 11.74
C VAL A 166 18.86 -2.39 11.96
N VAL A 167 17.90 -1.48 12.05
CA VAL A 167 16.47 -1.80 12.00
C VAL A 167 15.90 -1.27 10.70
N ALA A 168 15.16 -2.13 10.02
CA ALA A 168 14.50 -1.84 8.76
C ALA A 168 13.01 -2.13 8.85
N ASN A 169 12.22 -1.27 8.23
CA ASN A 169 10.81 -1.53 7.96
C ASN A 169 10.69 -2.11 6.57
N ILE A 170 10.23 -3.35 6.46
CA ILE A 170 10.06 -4.03 5.19
C ILE A 170 8.57 -4.08 4.88
N LYS A 171 8.18 -3.49 3.77
CA LYS A 171 6.80 -3.46 3.30
C LYS A 171 6.75 -4.08 1.92
N GLN A 172 5.69 -4.79 1.60
CA GLN A 172 5.43 -5.21 0.23
C GLN A 172 5.30 -3.96 -0.66
N THR A 173 6.21 -3.80 -1.63
CA THR A 173 6.09 -2.79 -2.69
C THR A 173 4.89 -3.16 -3.55
N GLY A 174 4.09 -2.17 -3.91
CA GLY A 174 2.88 -2.40 -4.68
C GLY A 174 2.24 -1.13 -5.17
N PHE A 175 1.02 -1.27 -5.68
CA PHE A 175 0.25 -0.17 -6.26
C PHE A 175 -0.03 0.99 -5.29
N THR A 176 0.03 0.77 -3.96
CA THR A 176 -0.10 1.85 -2.96
C THR A 176 1.06 2.84 -2.96
N ASN A 177 2.15 2.58 -3.69
CA ASN A 177 3.30 3.49 -3.80
C ASN A 177 3.12 4.53 -4.91
N TYR A 178 2.06 4.38 -5.72
CA TYR A 178 1.76 5.26 -6.83
C TYR A 178 0.48 6.03 -6.53
N VAL A 179 0.44 7.30 -6.92
CA VAL A 179 -0.82 8.05 -6.93
C VAL A 179 -1.77 7.50 -7.98
N TYR A 180 -1.20 6.96 -9.06
CA TYR A 180 -1.91 6.33 -10.16
C TYR A 180 -1.13 5.10 -10.63
N PHE A 181 -1.81 3.96 -10.58
CA PHE A 181 -1.41 2.70 -11.15
C PHE A 181 -2.53 2.16 -12.05
N THR A 182 -2.19 1.67 -13.24
CA THR A 182 -3.11 0.85 -14.05
C THR A 182 -2.39 -0.33 -14.68
N ASP A 183 -3.09 -1.44 -14.86
CA ASP A 183 -2.58 -2.56 -15.65
C ASP A 183 -2.75 -2.28 -17.15
N TYR A 184 -3.97 -1.96 -17.60
CA TYR A 184 -4.29 -1.64 -18.99
C TYR A 184 -4.73 -0.17 -19.15
N GLU A 185 -4.14 0.53 -20.12
CA GLU A 185 -4.47 1.90 -20.52
C GLU A 185 -5.57 1.90 -21.61
N ILE A 186 -6.63 1.12 -21.37
CA ILE A 186 -7.84 1.06 -22.22
C ILE A 186 -9.09 1.22 -21.38
N LEU A 187 -10.15 1.72 -22.02
CA LEU A 187 -11.50 1.71 -21.47
C LEU A 187 -11.97 0.28 -21.17
N ASP A 188 -12.62 0.09 -20.03
CA ASP A 188 -13.14 -1.22 -19.64
C ASP A 188 -14.20 -1.72 -20.63
N PRO A 189 -13.98 -2.87 -21.30
CA PRO A 189 -14.89 -3.34 -22.31
C PRO A 189 -16.23 -3.84 -21.76
N GLN A 190 -16.28 -4.29 -20.51
CA GLN A 190 -17.50 -4.77 -19.86
C GLN A 190 -18.32 -3.61 -19.30
N LEU A 191 -17.69 -2.67 -18.59
CA LEU A 191 -18.42 -1.56 -17.96
C LEU A 191 -18.85 -0.47 -18.95
N ASN A 192 -18.19 -0.34 -20.09
CA ASN A 192 -18.52 0.70 -21.06
C ASN A 192 -19.18 0.16 -22.34
N SER A 193 -19.51 -1.14 -22.38
CA SER A 193 -20.13 -1.80 -23.55
C SER A 193 -19.41 -1.51 -24.87
N LYS A 194 -18.08 -1.34 -24.80
CA LYS A 194 -17.21 -0.99 -25.93
C LYS A 194 -16.23 -2.15 -26.18
N SER A 195 -16.10 -2.60 -27.41
CA SER A 195 -15.20 -3.71 -27.74
C SER A 195 -13.72 -3.26 -27.76
N CYS A 196 -13.12 -3.13 -26.59
CA CYS A 196 -11.70 -2.84 -26.42
C CYS A 196 -10.92 -4.15 -26.22
N THR A 197 -9.87 -4.36 -27.04
CA THR A 197 -9.05 -5.57 -26.94
C THR A 197 -8.16 -5.49 -25.70
N LYS A 198 -8.31 -6.46 -24.78
CA LYS A 198 -7.46 -6.60 -23.58
C LYS A 198 -6.06 -7.06 -23.97
N ALA A 199 -5.19 -6.12 -24.27
CA ALA A 199 -3.77 -6.34 -24.54
C ALA A 199 -2.99 -5.06 -24.26
N TYR A 200 -1.72 -5.18 -23.86
CA TYR A 200 -0.84 -4.02 -23.74
C TYR A 200 -0.59 -3.40 -25.13
N ALA A 201 -0.59 -2.08 -25.23
CA ALA A 201 -0.42 -1.34 -26.48
C ALA A 201 0.89 -1.70 -27.15
N TRP A 202 1.95 -1.85 -26.35
CA TRP A 202 3.30 -2.17 -26.79
C TRP A 202 3.50 -3.64 -27.20
N GLN A 203 2.52 -4.51 -26.93
CA GLN A 203 2.48 -5.89 -27.44
C GLN A 203 1.68 -6.00 -28.75
N SER A 204 0.82 -5.02 -29.04
CA SER A 204 -0.05 -5.04 -30.21
C SER A 204 0.65 -4.45 -31.42
N THR A 205 0.51 -5.11 -32.58
CA THR A 205 0.91 -4.56 -33.88
C THR A 205 -0.15 -3.63 -34.48
N THR A 206 -1.35 -3.60 -33.90
CA THR A 206 -2.48 -2.80 -34.36
C THR A 206 -2.73 -1.65 -33.41
N ALA A 207 -2.93 -0.44 -33.96
CA ALA A 207 -3.30 0.73 -33.18
C ALA A 207 -4.63 0.50 -32.45
N ARG A 208 -4.75 1.04 -31.24
CA ARG A 208 -5.98 0.98 -30.46
C ARG A 208 -7.08 1.81 -31.13
N ASP A 209 -8.33 1.33 -31.03
CA ASP A 209 -9.52 2.11 -31.37
C ASP A 209 -9.51 3.42 -30.55
N SER A 210 -9.75 4.55 -31.22
CA SER A 210 -9.77 5.87 -30.59
C SER A 210 -10.81 5.98 -29.47
N GLY A 211 -11.91 5.23 -29.55
CA GLY A 211 -12.93 5.14 -28.51
C GLY A 211 -12.54 4.28 -27.31
N CYS A 212 -11.39 3.60 -27.35
CA CYS A 212 -10.82 2.87 -26.22
C CYS A 212 -9.69 3.63 -25.53
N LEU A 213 -9.24 4.75 -26.11
CA LEU A 213 -8.18 5.58 -25.56
C LEU A 213 -8.75 6.58 -24.57
N ILE A 214 -8.12 6.64 -23.40
CA ILE A 214 -8.41 7.64 -22.38
C ILE A 214 -7.17 8.52 -22.24
N ASN A 215 -7.38 9.83 -22.15
CA ASN A 215 -6.29 10.81 -22.24
C ASN A 215 -6.03 11.46 -20.89
N PHE A 216 -4.76 11.65 -20.56
CA PHE A 216 -4.37 12.76 -19.68
C PHE A 216 -4.38 14.03 -20.52
N ILE A 217 -5.01 15.10 -20.02
CA ILE A 217 -5.25 16.33 -20.79
C ILE A 217 -4.73 17.57 -20.07
N THR A 218 -4.66 18.69 -20.78
CA THR A 218 -4.35 19.99 -20.19
C THR A 218 -5.24 20.28 -18.98
N GLY A 219 -4.64 20.62 -17.85
CA GLY A 219 -5.34 20.85 -16.58
C GLY A 219 -5.21 19.70 -15.59
N ASP A 220 -5.00 18.46 -16.05
CA ASP A 220 -4.73 17.34 -15.15
C ASP A 220 -3.43 17.57 -14.37
N THR A 221 -3.46 17.32 -13.07
CA THR A 221 -2.28 17.42 -12.19
C THR A 221 -2.15 16.17 -11.34
N LEU A 222 -0.96 15.55 -11.37
CA LEU A 222 -0.60 14.38 -10.58
C LEU A 222 0.62 14.72 -9.72
N ASP A 223 0.41 14.76 -8.40
CA ASP A 223 1.42 15.01 -7.37
C ASP A 223 1.80 13.72 -6.67
N GLY A 224 2.57 12.88 -7.35
CA GLY A 224 2.96 11.56 -6.86
C GLY A 224 3.54 10.70 -7.98
N ALA A 225 4.16 9.57 -7.60
CA ALA A 225 4.68 8.63 -8.58
C ALA A 225 3.53 8.02 -9.40
N VAL A 226 3.74 7.88 -10.70
CA VAL A 226 2.77 7.31 -11.66
C VAL A 226 3.38 6.08 -12.30
N HIS A 227 2.59 5.00 -12.41
CA HIS A 227 3.00 3.80 -13.10
C HIS A 227 1.87 3.23 -13.96
N SER A 228 2.22 2.64 -15.09
CA SER A 228 1.31 1.82 -15.89
C SER A 228 2.05 0.60 -16.39
N ASN A 229 1.44 -0.58 -16.34
CA ASN A 229 2.02 -1.75 -17.05
C ASN A 229 1.92 -1.60 -18.59
N ASP A 230 1.24 -0.56 -19.04
CA ASP A 230 0.92 -0.29 -20.43
C ASP A 230 1.45 1.08 -20.88
N THR A 231 1.23 1.41 -22.16
CA THR A 231 1.61 2.71 -22.72
C THR A 231 0.58 3.77 -22.34
N LEU A 232 0.98 4.69 -21.45
CA LEU A 232 0.20 5.87 -21.07
C LEU A 232 -0.14 6.73 -22.31
N ASN A 233 -1.40 7.14 -22.46
CA ASN A 233 -1.78 8.14 -23.46
C ASN A 233 -1.91 9.54 -22.83
N ILE A 234 -0.96 10.42 -23.18
CA ILE A 234 -0.76 11.73 -22.56
C ILE A 234 -0.83 12.83 -23.63
N CYS A 235 -1.91 13.59 -23.58
CA CYS A 235 -2.18 14.75 -24.41
C CYS A 235 -1.92 16.08 -23.69
N GLY A 236 -1.58 16.05 -22.41
CA GLY A 236 -1.25 17.22 -21.60
C GLY A 236 -1.20 16.86 -20.12
N GLY A 237 -1.16 17.89 -19.28
CA GLY A 237 -1.16 17.75 -17.82
C GLY A 237 0.23 17.91 -17.19
N THR A 238 0.26 17.97 -15.86
CA THR A 238 1.48 18.15 -15.06
C THR A 238 1.72 16.95 -14.16
N PHE A 239 2.87 16.31 -14.33
CA PHE A 239 3.35 15.19 -13.53
C PHE A 239 4.52 15.68 -12.68
N LYS A 240 4.29 15.82 -11.37
CA LYS A 240 5.28 16.42 -10.47
C LYS A 240 6.37 15.46 -10.04
N GLN A 241 6.08 14.16 -10.00
CA GLN A 241 7.05 13.12 -9.65
C GLN A 241 7.23 12.12 -10.79
N ARG A 242 8.00 11.05 -10.51
CA ARG A 242 8.46 10.09 -11.50
C ARG A 242 7.28 9.38 -12.17
N VAL A 243 7.31 9.33 -13.50
CA VAL A 243 6.37 8.57 -14.33
C VAL A 243 7.10 7.35 -14.87
N THR A 244 6.49 6.18 -14.74
CA THR A 244 7.06 4.91 -15.19
C THR A 244 6.07 4.09 -16.00
N THR A 245 6.59 3.23 -16.87
CA THR A 245 5.78 2.26 -17.62
C THR A 245 6.52 0.93 -17.78
N ALA A 246 5.78 -0.17 -17.85
CA ALA A 246 6.35 -1.47 -18.24
C ALA A 246 6.56 -1.63 -19.75
N ASN A 247 6.15 -0.66 -20.57
CA ASN A 247 6.44 -0.63 -22.00
C ASN A 247 7.97 -0.64 -22.25
N PRO A 248 8.54 -1.69 -22.88
CA PRO A 248 9.97 -1.76 -23.18
C PRO A 248 10.36 -0.95 -24.43
N ASN A 249 9.38 -0.52 -25.22
CA ASN A 249 9.57 0.03 -26.56
C ASN A 249 9.41 1.56 -26.55
N ARG A 250 10.51 2.27 -26.85
CA ARG A 250 10.45 3.70 -27.17
C ARG A 250 9.87 3.90 -28.57
N ASP A 251 9.07 4.94 -28.76
CA ASP A 251 8.61 5.35 -30.08
C ASP A 251 9.78 5.92 -30.92
N SER A 252 9.51 6.24 -32.20
CA SER A 252 10.51 6.82 -33.11
C SER A 252 11.06 8.18 -32.66
N SER A 253 10.41 8.85 -31.70
CA SER A 253 10.85 10.09 -31.07
C SER A 253 11.50 9.86 -29.70
N GLY A 254 11.74 8.60 -29.30
CA GLY A 254 12.37 8.23 -28.03
C GLY A 254 11.44 8.24 -26.81
N LYS A 255 10.12 8.41 -26.99
CA LYS A 255 9.14 8.52 -25.90
C LYS A 255 8.62 7.15 -25.47
N LEU A 256 8.22 7.04 -24.21
CA LEU A 256 7.59 5.85 -23.63
C LEU A 256 6.07 6.02 -23.37
N TYR A 257 5.46 7.03 -23.97
CA TYR A 257 4.04 7.35 -23.87
C TYR A 257 3.51 7.70 -25.26
N SER A 258 2.21 7.52 -25.49
CA SER A 258 1.55 7.94 -26.72
C SER A 258 0.87 9.30 -26.55
N ALA A 259 0.69 10.01 -27.66
CA ALA A 259 -0.09 11.25 -27.72
C ALA A 259 -1.12 11.15 -28.87
N SER A 260 -1.95 10.10 -28.81
CA SER A 260 -2.93 9.77 -29.83
C SER A 260 -4.31 10.30 -29.46
N ASN A 261 -5.10 10.70 -30.46
CA ASN A 261 -6.46 11.21 -30.28
C ASN A 261 -6.54 12.39 -29.29
N CYS A 262 -5.58 13.31 -29.37
CA CYS A 262 -5.52 14.45 -28.47
C CYS A 262 -6.54 15.54 -28.82
N PRO A 263 -7.28 16.08 -27.84
CA PRO A 263 -8.23 17.17 -28.05
C PRO A 263 -7.57 18.43 -28.61
N SER A 264 -8.33 19.24 -29.34
CA SER A 264 -7.89 20.58 -29.77
C SER A 264 -7.54 21.45 -28.56
N GLY A 265 -6.41 22.16 -28.60
CA GLY A 265 -5.93 22.97 -27.47
C GLY A 265 -5.12 22.21 -26.43
N SER A 266 -4.80 20.93 -26.69
CA SER A 266 -3.83 20.16 -25.91
C SER A 266 -2.48 20.86 -25.83
N SER A 267 -1.90 20.95 -24.63
CA SER A 267 -0.57 21.49 -24.39
C SER A 267 0.45 20.37 -24.19
N ALA A 268 1.74 20.67 -24.38
CA ALA A 268 2.79 19.70 -24.10
C ALA A 268 2.75 19.26 -22.62
N PRO A 269 2.85 17.96 -22.31
CA PRO A 269 2.88 17.50 -20.93
C PRO A 269 4.14 17.98 -20.21
N VAL A 270 3.99 18.28 -18.93
CA VAL A 270 5.09 18.73 -18.07
C VAL A 270 5.50 17.58 -17.14
N PHE A 271 6.77 17.19 -17.21
CA PHE A 271 7.37 16.17 -16.34
C PHE A 271 8.48 16.78 -15.48
N ASN A 272 8.18 17.09 -14.22
CA ASN A 272 9.14 17.76 -13.33
C ASN A 272 10.28 16.82 -12.87
N ALA A 273 10.02 15.51 -12.82
CA ALA A 273 10.99 14.49 -12.42
C ALA A 273 11.60 13.74 -13.61
N GLY A 274 11.64 14.37 -14.78
CA GLY A 274 12.15 13.78 -16.02
C GLY A 274 11.09 13.01 -16.81
N VAL A 275 11.39 12.77 -18.10
CA VAL A 275 10.49 12.05 -19.02
C VAL A 275 10.17 10.64 -18.52
N PRO A 276 9.03 10.05 -18.93
CA PRO A 276 8.66 8.70 -18.52
C PRO A 276 9.78 7.68 -18.74
N ALA A 277 10.01 6.84 -17.74
CA ALA A 277 11.06 5.82 -17.73
C ALA A 277 10.48 4.40 -17.72
N ASN A 278 11.25 3.44 -18.22
CA ASN A 278 10.86 2.03 -18.11
C ASN A 278 11.00 1.54 -16.65
N SER A 279 10.10 0.66 -16.23
CA SER A 279 10.14 -0.04 -14.94
C SER A 279 9.53 -1.44 -15.11
N ALA A 280 9.82 -2.35 -14.18
CA ALA A 280 9.22 -3.68 -14.19
C ALA A 280 7.69 -3.62 -14.05
N LEU A 281 7.02 -4.62 -14.64
CA LEU A 281 5.57 -4.84 -14.55
C LEU A 281 5.18 -5.21 -13.11
N ILE A 282 4.07 -4.62 -12.62
CA ILE A 282 3.51 -4.91 -11.29
C ILE A 282 2.20 -5.68 -11.48
N THR A 283 2.10 -6.89 -10.95
CA THR A 283 0.90 -7.72 -11.16
C THR A 283 -0.23 -7.30 -10.24
N MET A 284 -1.43 -7.15 -10.80
CA MET A 284 -2.65 -6.92 -10.01
C MET A 284 -2.87 -8.06 -8.99
N PRO A 285 -3.36 -7.74 -7.78
CA PRO A 285 -3.65 -8.75 -6.79
C PRO A 285 -4.76 -9.66 -7.34
N PRO A 286 -4.67 -11.00 -7.20
CA PRO A 286 -5.86 -11.81 -7.37
C PRO A 286 -6.90 -11.30 -6.35
N PRO A 287 -8.19 -11.36 -6.64
CA PRO A 287 -9.21 -11.15 -5.64
C PRO A 287 -9.09 -12.29 -4.65
N GLN A 288 -8.34 -12.04 -3.58
CA GLN A 288 -8.34 -12.90 -2.45
C GLN A 288 -9.75 -12.83 -1.88
N GLN A 289 -10.33 -14.00 -1.58
CA GLN A 289 -11.55 -14.06 -0.77
C GLN A 289 -11.20 -13.53 0.62
N GLN A 290 -11.34 -12.21 0.80
CA GLN A 290 -11.18 -11.55 2.09
C GLN A 290 -12.26 -11.95 3.09
N LEU A 291 -13.15 -12.90 2.72
CA LEU A 291 -13.98 -13.63 3.66
C LEU A 291 -13.16 -14.27 4.79
N ASP A 292 -11.89 -14.64 4.54
CA ASP A 292 -10.98 -15.09 5.60
C ASP A 292 -10.78 -14.04 6.70
N GLN A 293 -10.78 -12.75 6.34
CA GLN A 293 -10.51 -11.65 7.27
C GLN A 293 -11.66 -11.36 8.24
N VAL A 294 -12.83 -12.00 8.06
CA VAL A 294 -14.02 -11.87 8.92
C VAL A 294 -14.39 -13.18 9.62
N ARG A 295 -13.51 -14.19 9.53
CA ARG A 295 -13.70 -15.51 10.14
C ARG A 295 -13.19 -15.58 11.57
N THR A 296 -13.96 -16.21 12.46
CA THR A 296 -13.58 -16.39 13.88
C THR A 296 -12.93 -17.75 14.16
N ASP A 297 -13.01 -18.70 13.24
CA ASP A 297 -12.51 -20.08 13.41
C ASP A 297 -11.01 -20.26 13.14
N ILE A 298 -10.33 -19.20 12.68
CA ILE A 298 -8.90 -19.22 12.30
C ILE A 298 -8.07 -18.16 13.05
N PRO A 299 -8.08 -18.13 14.40
CA PRO A 299 -7.41 -17.08 15.18
C PRO A 299 -5.89 -17.01 14.96
N GLY A 300 -5.25 -18.10 14.52
CA GLY A 300 -3.83 -18.11 14.14
C GLY A 300 -3.52 -17.39 12.82
N LYS A 301 -4.50 -17.29 11.90
CA LYS A 301 -4.36 -16.58 10.62
C LYS A 301 -4.97 -15.18 10.68
N VAL A 302 -6.09 -15.02 11.39
CA VAL A 302 -6.81 -13.75 11.56
C VAL A 302 -7.11 -13.56 13.04
N PRO A 303 -6.16 -12.99 13.81
CA PRO A 303 -6.33 -12.79 15.25
C PRO A 303 -7.47 -11.83 15.60
N ASN A 304 -7.68 -10.81 14.76
CA ASN A 304 -8.70 -9.80 14.92
C ASN A 304 -9.64 -9.81 13.71
N PRO A 305 -10.73 -10.59 13.70
CA PRO A 305 -11.66 -10.63 12.59
C PRO A 305 -12.36 -9.27 12.39
N GLY A 306 -12.61 -8.92 11.13
CA GLY A 306 -13.31 -7.70 10.73
C GLY A 306 -14.83 -7.82 10.84
N CYS A 307 -15.54 -6.93 10.16
CA CYS A 307 -17.00 -6.94 10.06
C CYS A 307 -17.45 -7.39 8.67
N LEU A 308 -18.46 -8.26 8.64
CA LEU A 308 -19.14 -8.71 7.45
C LEU A 308 -20.51 -8.04 7.32
N TYR A 309 -20.79 -7.49 6.15
CA TYR A 309 -22.11 -7.02 5.75
C TYR A 309 -22.56 -7.76 4.49
N THR A 310 -23.86 -7.98 4.33
CA THR A 310 -24.43 -8.75 3.22
C THR A 310 -25.39 -7.89 2.40
N GLY A 311 -25.34 -8.03 1.08
CA GLY A 311 -26.12 -7.26 0.12
C GLY A 311 -25.70 -5.78 0.04
N PRO A 312 -26.50 -4.95 -0.63
CA PRO A 312 -26.22 -3.53 -0.73
C PRO A 312 -26.12 -2.92 0.67
N THR A 313 -25.06 -2.16 0.90
CA THR A 313 -24.72 -1.61 2.21
C THR A 313 -24.35 -0.14 2.09
N LYS A 314 -25.00 0.73 2.88
CA LYS A 314 -24.67 2.16 2.94
C LYS A 314 -23.89 2.47 4.20
N ILE A 315 -22.77 3.17 4.06
CA ILE A 315 -21.89 3.60 5.16
C ILE A 315 -21.73 5.12 5.09
N THR A 316 -22.14 5.83 6.14
CA THR A 316 -21.93 7.28 6.25
C THR A 316 -21.07 7.59 7.46
N PHE A 317 -19.88 8.15 7.23
CA PHE A 317 -18.96 8.57 8.27
C PHE A 317 -19.32 9.95 8.82
N SER A 318 -19.14 10.10 10.13
CA SER A 318 -19.29 11.39 10.80
C SER A 318 -18.40 11.48 12.02
N VAL A 319 -18.03 12.70 12.41
CA VAL A 319 -17.32 12.97 13.65
C VAL A 319 -18.19 13.90 14.49
N SER A 320 -18.47 13.51 15.73
CA SER A 320 -19.29 14.29 16.65
C SER A 320 -18.67 14.25 18.05
N GLY A 321 -18.46 15.43 18.65
CA GLY A 321 -17.83 15.56 19.96
C GLY A 321 -16.43 14.92 20.05
N GLY A 322 -15.65 14.95 18.94
CA GLY A 322 -14.33 14.31 18.85
C GLY A 322 -14.36 12.79 18.71
N THR A 323 -15.53 12.16 18.71
CA THR A 323 -15.68 10.72 18.47
C THR A 323 -16.06 10.46 17.02
N ALA A 324 -15.39 9.49 16.42
CA ALA A 324 -15.63 9.04 15.06
C ALA A 324 -16.74 7.97 15.04
N TYR A 325 -17.69 8.12 14.14
CA TYR A 325 -18.79 7.19 13.93
C TYR A 325 -18.92 6.80 12.46
N MET A 326 -19.41 5.59 12.23
CA MET A 326 -20.05 5.20 10.98
C MET A 326 -21.52 4.89 11.24
N ASN A 327 -22.41 5.37 10.37
CA ASN A 327 -23.78 4.91 10.30
C ASN A 327 -23.89 3.88 9.18
N VAL A 328 -24.38 2.68 9.51
CA VAL A 328 -24.46 1.54 8.58
C VAL A 328 -25.90 1.12 8.37
N ILE A 329 -26.29 0.97 7.10
CA ILE A 329 -27.54 0.35 6.67
C ILE A 329 -27.17 -0.87 5.82
N SER A 330 -27.47 -2.07 6.31
CA SER A 330 -27.19 -3.34 5.62
C SER A 330 -28.29 -4.36 5.94
N PRO A 331 -29.46 -4.27 5.25
CA PRO A 331 -30.67 -4.96 5.68
C PRO A 331 -30.62 -6.47 5.52
N TRP A 332 -29.79 -7.00 4.62
CA TRP A 332 -29.65 -8.44 4.38
C TRP A 332 -28.69 -9.12 5.35
N THR A 333 -27.97 -8.38 6.18
CA THR A 333 -27.02 -8.96 7.14
C THR A 333 -27.77 -9.70 8.25
N LYS A 334 -27.47 -11.00 8.41
CA LYS A 334 -27.93 -11.82 9.54
C LYS A 334 -26.81 -12.11 10.55
N GLN A 335 -25.57 -12.19 10.08
CA GLN A 335 -24.36 -12.39 10.87
C GLN A 335 -23.25 -11.44 10.40
N THR A 336 -22.55 -10.81 11.35
CA THR A 336 -21.47 -9.87 11.06
C THR A 336 -20.07 -10.48 11.15
N GLN A 337 -19.96 -11.75 11.57
CA GLN A 337 -18.76 -12.58 11.45
C GLN A 337 -19.17 -14.03 11.22
N VAL A 338 -18.36 -14.79 10.48
CA VAL A 338 -18.70 -16.16 10.04
C VAL A 338 -17.63 -17.18 10.44
N VAL A 339 -17.91 -18.46 10.18
CA VAL A 339 -17.00 -19.58 10.42
C VAL A 339 -16.89 -20.46 9.17
N GLY A 340 -15.67 -20.91 8.87
CA GLY A 340 -15.37 -21.74 7.70
C GLY A 340 -15.25 -20.97 6.38
N ASN A 341 -14.63 -21.61 5.39
CA ASN A 341 -14.58 -21.14 4.01
C ASN A 341 -14.92 -22.32 3.07
N PRO A 342 -16.12 -22.38 2.46
CA PRO A 342 -17.21 -21.40 2.54
C PRO A 342 -17.79 -21.29 3.95
N ALA A 343 -18.53 -20.22 4.26
CA ALA A 343 -19.08 -19.86 5.58
C ALA A 343 -20.15 -20.85 6.09
N THR A 344 -19.75 -22.11 6.26
CA THR A 344 -20.56 -23.29 6.56
C THR A 344 -19.86 -24.17 7.59
N GLY A 345 -18.74 -23.68 8.14
CA GLY A 345 -17.87 -24.44 9.03
C GLY A 345 -18.53 -24.72 10.39
N PRO A 346 -18.04 -25.73 11.12
CA PRO A 346 -18.49 -25.99 12.48
C PRO A 346 -18.11 -24.83 13.40
N GLY A 347 -19.08 -24.24 14.10
CA GLY A 347 -18.87 -23.09 14.98
C GLY A 347 -20.11 -22.20 15.04
N VAL A 348 -20.08 -21.15 15.87
CA VAL A 348 -21.17 -20.19 15.97
C VAL A 348 -20.69 -18.85 15.38
N PRO A 349 -21.30 -18.39 14.27
CA PRO A 349 -21.13 -17.02 13.78
C PRO A 349 -21.31 -15.99 14.92
N ALA A 350 -20.55 -14.91 14.89
CA ALA A 350 -20.56 -13.91 15.95
C ALA A 350 -21.14 -12.58 15.44
N ASN A 351 -21.77 -11.84 16.37
CA ASN A 351 -22.24 -10.47 16.12
C ASN A 351 -21.64 -9.52 17.15
N PRO A 352 -20.32 -9.25 17.09
CA PRO A 352 -19.70 -8.37 18.07
C PRO A 352 -20.25 -6.94 17.93
N ALA A 353 -20.37 -6.24 19.06
CA ALA A 353 -20.98 -4.91 19.11
C ALA A 353 -20.29 -3.88 18.20
N PHE A 354 -18.98 -4.01 17.98
CA PHE A 354 -18.21 -3.12 17.08
C PHE A 354 -18.54 -3.31 15.59
N CYS A 355 -19.24 -4.38 15.22
CA CYS A 355 -19.77 -4.60 13.87
C CYS A 355 -21.26 -4.27 13.74
N GLY A 356 -21.88 -3.76 14.81
CA GLY A 356 -23.31 -3.53 14.84
C GLY A 356 -24.14 -4.79 15.12
N LYS A 357 -25.44 -4.56 15.25
CA LYS A 357 -26.47 -5.54 15.58
C LYS A 357 -27.31 -5.77 14.32
N PRO A 358 -27.28 -6.99 13.74
CA PRO A 358 -28.21 -7.39 12.68
C PRO A 358 -29.66 -7.17 13.08
N GLY A 359 -30.52 -6.88 12.11
CA GLY A 359 -31.97 -6.89 12.32
C GLY A 359 -32.50 -8.32 12.44
N ASP A 360 -33.67 -8.45 13.06
CA ASP A 360 -34.39 -9.72 13.11
C ASP A 360 -35.21 -9.87 11.81
N PRO A 361 -34.95 -10.89 10.98
CA PRO A 361 -35.65 -11.08 9.71
C PRO A 361 -37.18 -11.16 9.83
N ALA A 362 -37.69 -11.62 10.99
CA ALA A 362 -39.12 -11.79 11.21
C ALA A 362 -39.82 -10.49 11.66
N LYS A 363 -39.08 -9.48 12.10
CA LYS A 363 -39.63 -8.22 12.63
C LYS A 363 -39.84 -7.19 11.55
N SER A 364 -40.85 -6.32 11.73
CA SER A 364 -41.07 -5.16 10.86
C SER A 364 -39.93 -4.14 10.98
N LEU A 365 -39.86 -3.20 10.03
CA LEU A 365 -38.88 -2.11 10.03
C LEU A 365 -38.89 -1.33 11.36
N THR A 366 -40.06 -0.96 11.88
CA THR A 366 -40.19 -0.21 13.14
C THR A 366 -39.64 -1.00 14.34
N GLN A 367 -39.79 -2.32 14.33
CA GLN A 367 -39.27 -3.19 15.39
C GLN A 367 -37.77 -3.45 15.27
N ASN A 368 -37.20 -3.23 14.07
CA ASN A 368 -35.76 -3.28 13.79
C ASN A 368 -35.10 -1.90 13.88
N ALA A 369 -35.74 -0.92 14.51
CA ALA A 369 -35.17 0.43 14.67
C ALA A 369 -33.77 0.40 15.32
N ASN A 370 -32.85 1.22 14.80
CA ASN A 370 -31.44 1.30 15.24
C ASN A 370 -30.64 -0.02 15.11
N THR A 371 -31.05 -0.91 14.21
CA THR A 371 -30.25 -2.09 13.80
C THR A 371 -29.71 -1.88 12.39
N LEU A 372 -28.83 -2.78 11.93
CA LEU A 372 -28.35 -2.77 10.54
C LEU A 372 -29.49 -2.86 9.51
N SER A 373 -30.65 -3.44 9.88
CA SER A 373 -31.82 -3.54 9.00
C SER A 373 -32.76 -2.34 9.04
N ASP A 374 -32.47 -1.32 9.84
CA ASP A 374 -33.19 -0.05 9.78
C ASP A 374 -32.81 0.71 8.50
N THR A 375 -33.64 0.62 7.47
CA THR A 375 -33.36 1.28 6.17
C THR A 375 -33.58 2.78 6.18
N LYS A 376 -34.05 3.36 7.29
CA LYS A 376 -34.24 4.81 7.43
C LYS A 376 -33.11 5.47 8.21
N LEU A 377 -32.78 4.92 9.37
CA LEU A 377 -31.79 5.50 10.29
C LEU A 377 -30.49 4.69 10.36
N GLY A 378 -30.50 3.43 9.96
CA GLY A 378 -29.37 2.52 10.14
C GLY A 378 -28.97 2.33 11.59
N GLN A 379 -27.74 1.91 11.78
CA GLN A 379 -27.11 1.83 13.08
C GLN A 379 -25.83 2.64 13.13
N THR A 380 -25.70 3.49 14.15
CA THR A 380 -24.49 4.26 14.43
C THR A 380 -23.53 3.45 15.30
N ILE A 381 -22.28 3.33 14.83
CA ILE A 381 -21.22 2.53 15.44
C ILE A 381 -19.98 3.40 15.60
N ALA A 382 -19.34 3.35 16.77
CA ALA A 382 -18.10 4.09 17.03
C ALA A 382 -16.90 3.39 16.36
N ILE A 383 -16.09 4.16 15.65
CA ILE A 383 -14.95 3.67 14.85
C ILE A 383 -13.62 4.32 15.22
N GLY A 384 -13.59 5.13 16.27
CA GLY A 384 -12.35 5.78 16.72
C GLY A 384 -11.29 4.80 17.24
N PRO A 385 -10.11 5.29 17.67
CA PRO A 385 -8.97 4.45 18.05
C PRO A 385 -9.22 3.41 19.15
N SER A 386 -10.25 3.58 19.97
CA SER A 386 -10.66 2.62 21.01
C SER A 386 -11.56 1.48 20.49
N SER A 387 -12.03 1.56 19.25
CA SER A 387 -12.87 0.54 18.63
C SER A 387 -12.03 -0.62 18.13
N ALA A 388 -12.50 -1.86 18.28
CA ALA A 388 -11.87 -3.04 17.68
C ALA A 388 -11.94 -3.06 16.15
N LEU A 389 -12.71 -2.14 15.55
CA LEU A 389 -12.72 -1.91 14.11
C LEU A 389 -11.56 -1.01 13.64
N TYR A 390 -10.89 -0.30 14.55
CA TYR A 390 -9.68 0.47 14.22
C TYR A 390 -8.56 -0.49 13.80
N ASN A 391 -7.85 -0.16 12.72
CA ASN A 391 -6.88 -1.03 12.03
C ASN A 391 -7.46 -2.38 11.56
N ASN A 392 -8.71 -2.38 11.09
CA ASN A 392 -9.40 -3.60 10.68
C ASN A 392 -10.18 -3.41 9.35
N LEU A 393 -10.96 -4.42 8.96
CA LEU A 393 -11.64 -4.52 7.67
C LEU A 393 -13.16 -4.57 7.84
N ILE A 394 -13.88 -3.92 6.92
CA ILE A 394 -15.28 -4.17 6.61
C ILE A 394 -15.34 -4.89 5.25
N TYR A 395 -15.93 -6.08 5.21
CA TYR A 395 -16.19 -6.82 3.98
C TYR A 395 -17.68 -6.80 3.68
N VAL A 396 -18.06 -6.41 2.46
CA VAL A 396 -19.44 -6.41 1.97
C VAL A 396 -19.57 -7.50 0.92
N GLN A 397 -20.35 -8.53 1.24
CA GLN A 397 -20.59 -9.67 0.36
C GLN A 397 -21.97 -9.59 -0.29
N SER A 398 -22.12 -10.18 -1.46
CA SER A 398 -23.38 -10.49 -2.09
C SER A 398 -24.14 -11.51 -1.24
N ILE A 399 -25.46 -11.55 -1.40
CA ILE A 399 -26.27 -12.55 -0.71
C ILE A 399 -25.80 -13.95 -1.14
N PRO A 400 -25.30 -14.78 -0.20
CA PRO A 400 -24.83 -16.11 -0.51
C PRO A 400 -25.96 -16.99 -1.05
N THR A 401 -25.66 -17.79 -2.07
CA THR A 401 -26.63 -18.71 -2.69
C THR A 401 -26.74 -20.04 -1.95
N ALA A 402 -25.71 -20.43 -1.19
CA ALA A 402 -25.70 -21.66 -0.42
C ALA A 402 -26.59 -21.53 0.81
N ALA A 403 -27.65 -22.35 0.92
CA ALA A 403 -28.60 -22.32 2.04
C ALA A 403 -27.97 -22.64 3.41
N SER A 404 -26.79 -23.26 3.42
CA SER A 404 -26.00 -23.53 4.61
C SER A 404 -25.24 -22.31 5.14
N ASP A 405 -25.13 -21.24 4.33
CA ASP A 405 -24.49 -20.00 4.74
C ASP A 405 -25.42 -19.23 5.68
N PRO A 406 -24.95 -18.76 6.85
CA PRO A 406 -25.79 -18.07 7.81
C PRO A 406 -26.36 -16.75 7.29
N ASN A 407 -25.79 -16.17 6.23
CA ASN A 407 -26.24 -14.95 5.57
C ASN A 407 -27.06 -15.21 4.29
N SER A 408 -27.36 -16.46 3.92
CA SER A 408 -28.21 -16.76 2.76
C SER A 408 -29.67 -16.37 2.98
N TRP A 409 -30.41 -16.05 1.92
CA TRP A 409 -31.84 -15.76 1.99
C TRP A 409 -32.63 -16.65 1.05
N ALA A 410 -33.83 -17.07 1.48
CA ALA A 410 -34.75 -17.75 0.59
C ALA A 410 -35.25 -16.77 -0.48
N THR A 411 -35.43 -17.24 -1.72
CA THR A 411 -35.78 -16.40 -2.88
C THR A 411 -37.06 -15.57 -2.70
N ASN A 412 -37.98 -16.00 -1.84
CA ASN A 412 -39.24 -15.33 -1.55
C ASN A 412 -39.27 -14.58 -0.21
N LYS A 413 -38.11 -14.34 0.41
CA LYS A 413 -37.98 -13.63 1.68
C LYS A 413 -37.15 -12.38 1.52
N THR A 414 -37.60 -11.30 2.14
CA THR A 414 -36.84 -10.04 2.22
C THR A 414 -36.77 -9.56 3.67
N PRO A 415 -35.81 -8.68 4.00
CA PRO A 415 -35.66 -8.12 5.34
C PRO A 415 -36.92 -7.43 5.87
N ASN A 416 -36.88 -7.15 7.17
CA ASN A 416 -37.94 -6.42 7.86
C ASN A 416 -39.33 -7.08 7.73
N GLY A 417 -39.43 -8.41 7.91
CA GLY A 417 -40.70 -9.12 7.85
C GLY A 417 -41.29 -9.17 6.44
N ASN A 418 -40.44 -9.23 5.41
CA ASN A 418 -40.79 -9.13 3.99
C ASN A 418 -41.32 -7.76 3.54
N SER A 419 -41.07 -6.69 4.31
CA SER A 419 -41.46 -5.33 3.93
C SER A 419 -40.37 -4.58 3.16
N PHE A 420 -39.15 -5.09 3.13
CA PHE A 420 -38.08 -4.51 2.32
C PHE A 420 -38.33 -4.79 0.83
N THR A 421 -38.28 -3.72 0.02
CA THR A 421 -38.53 -3.77 -1.42
C THR A 421 -37.29 -3.34 -2.20
N CYS A 422 -36.98 -4.07 -3.26
CA CYS A 422 -35.86 -3.80 -4.17
C CYS A 422 -36.21 -2.71 -5.17
N VAL A 423 -36.50 -1.51 -4.67
CA VAL A 423 -36.86 -0.34 -5.46
C VAL A 423 -35.90 0.83 -5.22
N GLY A 424 -35.81 1.73 -6.18
CA GLY A 424 -35.07 2.99 -6.05
C GLY A 424 -35.77 4.00 -5.14
N ALA A 425 -35.22 5.21 -5.05
CA ALA A 425 -35.78 6.30 -4.25
C ALA A 425 -37.15 6.80 -4.76
N ASP A 426 -37.53 6.46 -6.00
CA ASP A 426 -38.86 6.73 -6.54
C ASP A 426 -39.93 5.73 -6.06
N THR A 427 -39.52 4.68 -5.34
CA THR A 427 -40.35 3.58 -4.84
C THR A 427 -41.01 2.69 -5.90
N THR A 428 -40.69 2.90 -7.18
CA THR A 428 -41.34 2.23 -8.31
C THR A 428 -40.35 1.52 -9.23
N SER A 429 -39.22 2.16 -9.52
CA SER A 429 -38.19 1.59 -10.39
C SER A 429 -37.39 0.55 -9.63
N SER A 430 -36.90 -0.47 -10.33
CA SER A 430 -35.99 -1.46 -9.73
C SER A 430 -34.75 -0.75 -9.18
N GLY A 431 -34.31 -1.20 -8.00
CA GLY A 431 -33.17 -0.62 -7.33
C GLY A 431 -32.68 -1.49 -6.17
N ASN A 432 -31.77 -0.94 -5.39
CA ASN A 432 -31.14 -1.66 -4.29
C ASN A 432 -31.91 -1.57 -2.96
N GLY A 433 -33.03 -0.84 -2.91
CA GLY A 433 -33.82 -0.62 -1.69
C GLY A 433 -33.18 0.34 -0.68
N LEU A 434 -32.02 0.94 -1.01
CA LEU A 434 -31.30 1.92 -0.18
C LEU A 434 -31.36 3.35 -0.75
N GLY A 435 -32.25 3.59 -1.71
CA GLY A 435 -32.42 4.88 -2.38
C GLY A 435 -31.63 5.02 -3.68
N TYR A 436 -31.10 3.93 -4.22
CA TYR A 436 -30.48 3.90 -5.55
C TYR A 436 -31.27 2.97 -6.48
N PRO A 437 -31.61 3.40 -7.71
CA PRO A 437 -31.35 4.72 -8.26
C PRO A 437 -32.03 5.86 -7.48
N VAL A 438 -31.47 7.06 -7.58
CA VAL A 438 -32.14 8.26 -7.06
C VAL A 438 -33.39 8.55 -7.91
N LYS A 439 -34.30 9.36 -7.36
CA LYS A 439 -35.59 9.62 -8.01
C LYS A 439 -35.39 10.23 -9.40
N TYR A 440 -35.95 9.56 -10.42
CA TYR A 440 -35.83 9.91 -11.85
C TYR A 440 -34.40 9.86 -12.43
N GLU A 441 -33.52 9.05 -11.85
CA GLU A 441 -32.20 8.79 -12.42
C GLU A 441 -32.28 7.92 -13.68
N ILE A 442 -31.47 8.28 -14.67
CA ILE A 442 -31.10 7.42 -15.78
C ILE A 442 -29.94 6.53 -15.34
N VAL A 443 -30.22 5.24 -15.17
CA VAL A 443 -29.19 4.26 -14.81
C VAL A 443 -28.60 3.67 -16.09
N SER A 444 -27.27 3.76 -16.24
CA SER A 444 -26.59 3.00 -17.30
C SER A 444 -26.63 1.51 -16.97
N THR A 445 -26.66 0.66 -18.00
CA THR A 445 -26.74 -0.80 -17.81
C THR A 445 -25.55 -1.38 -17.03
N ALA A 446 -24.37 -0.75 -17.11
CA ALA A 446 -23.17 -1.18 -16.39
C ALA A 446 -23.09 -0.68 -14.93
N ALA A 447 -23.79 0.41 -14.62
CA ALA A 447 -23.89 1.01 -13.29
C ALA A 447 -25.15 0.54 -12.52
N SER A 448 -25.69 -0.64 -12.86
CA SER A 448 -26.97 -1.08 -12.30
C SER A 448 -26.86 -1.36 -10.79
N TYR A 449 -27.77 -0.79 -10.00
CA TYR A 449 -27.82 -0.98 -8.55
C TYR A 449 -28.53 -2.28 -8.20
N SER A 450 -27.78 -3.30 -7.83
CA SER A 450 -28.34 -4.59 -7.46
C SER A 450 -28.90 -4.58 -6.04
N CYS A 451 -30.01 -5.26 -5.83
CA CYS A 451 -30.59 -5.46 -4.50
C CYS A 451 -29.92 -6.59 -3.71
N THR A 452 -29.09 -7.40 -4.37
CA THR A 452 -28.51 -8.61 -3.79
C THR A 452 -26.98 -8.69 -3.91
N ALA A 453 -26.36 -7.82 -4.72
CA ALA A 453 -24.90 -7.74 -4.80
C ALA A 453 -24.32 -7.06 -3.56
N GLY A 454 -23.07 -7.38 -3.19
CA GLY A 454 -22.36 -6.77 -2.07
C GLY A 454 -21.79 -5.42 -2.44
N ASP A 455 -22.65 -4.52 -2.92
CA ASP A 455 -22.30 -3.15 -3.22
C ASP A 455 -22.18 -2.32 -1.94
N VAL A 456 -21.16 -1.47 -1.85
CA VAL A 456 -21.03 -0.50 -0.75
C VAL A 456 -21.19 0.92 -1.25
N PHE A 457 -21.96 1.73 -0.54
CA PHE A 457 -22.20 3.15 -0.82
C PHE A 457 -21.64 3.97 0.32
N VAL A 458 -20.56 4.71 0.08
CA VAL A 458 -19.75 5.33 1.14
C VAL A 458 -19.58 6.83 0.94
N GLN A 459 -19.67 7.58 2.04
CA GLN A 459 -19.46 9.03 2.10
C GLN A 459 -19.17 9.48 3.54
N GLY A 460 -18.73 10.74 3.70
CA GLY A 460 -18.60 11.44 4.96
C GLY A 460 -17.16 11.77 5.36
N THR A 461 -17.01 12.26 6.59
CA THR A 461 -15.71 12.56 7.20
C THR A 461 -15.36 11.48 8.22
N MET A 462 -14.22 10.83 8.03
CA MET A 462 -13.76 9.69 8.82
C MET A 462 -12.63 10.11 9.77
N HIS A 463 -12.60 9.50 10.96
CA HIS A 463 -11.46 9.53 11.88
C HIS A 463 -11.15 8.11 12.39
N SER A 464 -10.41 7.35 11.59
CA SER A 464 -10.08 5.94 11.86
C SER A 464 -9.06 5.40 10.84
N ALA A 465 -8.63 4.16 11.01
CA ALA A 465 -7.85 3.39 10.03
C ALA A 465 -8.63 2.12 9.67
N ILE A 466 -9.27 2.06 8.50
CA ILE A 466 -10.16 0.94 8.10
C ILE A 466 -10.02 0.68 6.60
N THR A 467 -10.14 -0.58 6.19
CA THR A 467 -10.42 -0.93 4.79
C THR A 467 -11.87 -1.34 4.61
N ILE A 468 -12.52 -0.84 3.57
CA ILE A 468 -13.82 -1.32 3.09
C ILE A 468 -13.58 -2.10 1.81
N ASN A 469 -14.03 -3.34 1.77
CA ASN A 469 -13.93 -4.20 0.60
C ASN A 469 -15.30 -4.71 0.18
N ALA A 470 -15.75 -4.31 -1.00
CA ALA A 470 -16.96 -4.81 -1.64
C ALA A 470 -16.64 -5.95 -2.60
N ASP A 471 -17.40 -7.04 -2.52
CA ASP A 471 -17.29 -8.17 -3.44
C ASP A 471 -17.78 -7.87 -4.87
N HIS A 472 -18.50 -6.75 -5.04
CA HIS A 472 -18.97 -6.23 -6.31
C HIS A 472 -18.51 -4.78 -6.48
N PHE A 473 -19.38 -3.77 -6.34
CA PHE A 473 -19.03 -2.36 -6.58
C PHE A 473 -18.88 -1.54 -5.29
N ALA A 474 -17.88 -0.65 -5.29
CA ALA A 474 -17.76 0.38 -4.26
C ALA A 474 -18.11 1.75 -4.85
N TRP A 475 -19.16 2.38 -4.31
CA TRP A 475 -19.70 3.66 -4.72
C TRP A 475 -19.28 4.76 -3.76
N VAL A 476 -18.57 5.76 -4.28
CA VAL A 476 -18.30 7.02 -3.60
C VAL A 476 -19.45 7.96 -3.88
N THR A 477 -20.40 8.06 -2.94
CA THR A 477 -21.67 8.78 -3.13
C THR A 477 -21.62 10.25 -2.70
N GLY A 478 -20.53 10.65 -2.06
CA GLY A 478 -20.33 12.00 -1.53
C GLY A 478 -18.84 12.25 -1.26
N GLN A 479 -18.53 13.31 -0.53
CA GLN A 479 -17.15 13.56 -0.10
C GLN A 479 -16.64 12.40 0.78
N LEU A 480 -15.37 12.05 0.65
CA LEU A 480 -14.66 11.16 1.58
C LEU A 480 -13.43 11.89 2.08
N THR A 481 -13.47 12.36 3.32
CA THR A 481 -12.39 13.17 3.88
C THR A 481 -11.90 12.63 5.22
N TYR A 482 -10.64 12.90 5.52
CA TYR A 482 -10.05 12.60 6.82
C TYR A 482 -10.27 13.78 7.76
N SER A 483 -10.62 13.50 9.02
CA SER A 483 -10.67 14.51 10.07
C SER A 483 -9.26 14.87 10.53
N ASP A 484 -8.38 13.88 10.57
CA ASP A 484 -6.96 13.96 10.91
C ASP A 484 -6.12 13.29 9.82
N ALA A 485 -5.61 14.12 8.92
CA ALA A 485 -4.76 13.68 7.82
C ALA A 485 -3.39 13.12 8.26
N ALA A 486 -3.04 13.11 9.54
CA ALA A 486 -1.85 12.45 10.05
C ALA A 486 -2.10 10.97 10.39
N HIS A 487 -3.27 10.64 10.95
CA HIS A 487 -3.55 9.29 11.47
C HIS A 487 -4.63 8.52 10.71
N ASP A 488 -5.52 9.20 9.98
CA ASP A 488 -6.66 8.56 9.33
C ASP A 488 -6.27 7.92 8.01
N ILE A 489 -6.65 6.67 7.80
CA ILE A 489 -6.34 5.92 6.57
C ILE A 489 -7.57 5.08 6.17
N LEU A 490 -8.08 5.33 4.97
CA LEU A 490 -9.14 4.55 4.35
C LEU A 490 -8.59 3.72 3.18
N GLY A 491 -8.79 2.41 3.23
CA GLY A 491 -8.70 1.55 2.06
C GLY A 491 -10.09 1.38 1.46
N LEU A 492 -10.25 1.59 0.16
CA LEU A 492 -11.51 1.36 -0.56
C LEU A 492 -11.27 0.38 -1.70
N VAL A 493 -11.87 -0.80 -1.59
CA VAL A 493 -11.72 -1.89 -2.56
C VAL A 493 -13.07 -2.22 -3.17
N GLY A 494 -13.15 -2.20 -4.48
CA GLY A 494 -14.23 -2.82 -5.25
C GLY A 494 -13.67 -3.99 -6.03
N ALA A 495 -14.12 -5.22 -5.75
CA ALA A 495 -13.66 -6.38 -6.49
C ALA A 495 -14.03 -6.27 -7.98
N GLY A 496 -15.23 -5.77 -8.26
CA GLY A 496 -15.64 -5.33 -9.58
C GLY A 496 -14.98 -3.99 -9.92
N ALA A 497 -15.59 -2.91 -9.46
CA ALA A 497 -15.24 -1.53 -9.83
C ALA A 497 -15.39 -0.57 -8.64
N VAL A 498 -14.71 0.57 -8.72
CA VAL A 498 -14.93 1.69 -7.80
C VAL A 498 -15.53 2.85 -8.60
N TRP A 499 -16.76 3.21 -8.27
CA TRP A 499 -17.53 4.23 -8.95
C TRP A 499 -17.56 5.54 -8.17
N VAL A 500 -17.30 6.65 -8.84
CA VAL A 500 -17.69 7.97 -8.34
C VAL A 500 -19.11 8.24 -8.82
N PHE A 501 -20.04 8.38 -7.88
CA PHE A 501 -21.46 8.57 -8.16
C PHE A 501 -21.70 9.92 -8.87
N ASN A 502 -22.37 9.87 -10.01
CA ASN A 502 -22.70 11.02 -10.85
C ASN A 502 -23.96 10.69 -11.68
N PRO A 503 -25.14 10.70 -11.06
CA PRO A 503 -26.41 10.35 -11.67
C PRO A 503 -26.89 11.49 -12.58
N ILE A 504 -27.56 11.11 -13.66
CA ILE A 504 -28.29 12.04 -14.52
C ILE A 504 -29.77 11.93 -14.18
N VAL A 505 -30.40 13.02 -13.77
CA VAL A 505 -31.80 13.03 -13.34
C VAL A 505 -32.67 13.82 -14.32
N CYS A 506 -33.80 13.23 -14.74
CA CYS A 506 -34.74 13.87 -15.65
C CYS A 506 -35.96 14.41 -14.92
N THR A 507 -36.34 15.64 -15.23
CA THR A 507 -37.53 16.30 -14.63
C THR A 507 -38.85 15.77 -15.21
N ASN A 508 -38.82 15.09 -16.36
CA ASN A 508 -39.97 14.39 -16.93
C ASN A 508 -39.56 13.01 -17.50
N PRO A 509 -39.92 11.90 -16.82
CA PRO A 509 -39.52 10.54 -17.23
C PRO A 509 -40.27 10.01 -18.47
N THR A 510 -41.26 10.74 -18.99
CA THR A 510 -42.08 10.29 -20.14
C THR A 510 -41.54 10.72 -21.50
N ASN A 511 -40.64 11.71 -21.58
CA ASN A 511 -40.05 12.20 -22.82
C ASN A 511 -38.57 12.55 -22.62
N TRP A 512 -37.71 11.61 -23.01
CA TRP A 512 -36.26 11.62 -22.87
C TRP A 512 -35.63 12.47 -23.97
N THR A 513 -35.81 13.79 -23.93
CA THR A 513 -35.17 14.73 -24.85
C THR A 513 -33.99 15.42 -24.16
N SER A 514 -32.93 15.79 -24.91
CA SER A 514 -31.63 16.21 -24.35
C SER A 514 -31.62 17.54 -23.57
N GLY A 515 -32.78 18.07 -23.17
CA GLY A 515 -32.94 19.27 -22.34
C GLY A 515 -33.66 19.05 -21.00
N THR A 516 -34.29 17.89 -20.76
CA THR A 516 -35.05 17.60 -19.53
C THR A 516 -34.25 16.87 -18.47
N CYS A 517 -33.07 16.35 -18.83
CA CYS A 517 -32.18 15.58 -17.97
C CYS A 517 -30.92 16.39 -17.62
N ARG A 518 -30.68 16.58 -16.32
CA ARG A 518 -29.53 17.33 -15.81
C ARG A 518 -29.03 16.69 -14.52
N ALA A 519 -27.72 16.51 -14.41
CA ALA A 519 -27.10 16.04 -13.18
C ALA A 519 -27.32 17.02 -12.00
N SER A 520 -27.45 18.32 -12.26
CA SER A 520 -27.80 19.32 -11.23
C SER A 520 -29.18 19.11 -10.61
N SER A 521 -30.08 18.38 -11.29
CA SER A 521 -31.41 18.03 -10.77
C SER A 521 -31.41 16.82 -9.82
N SER A 522 -30.26 16.17 -9.63
CA SER A 522 -30.12 15.02 -8.71
C SER A 522 -30.12 15.38 -7.23
N GLY A 523 -30.06 16.68 -6.89
CA GLY A 523 -29.92 17.13 -5.51
C GLY A 523 -28.57 16.79 -4.89
N MET A 524 -27.58 16.36 -5.69
CA MET A 524 -26.23 16.14 -5.20
C MET A 524 -25.58 17.44 -4.78
N THR A 525 -24.93 17.39 -3.61
CA THR A 525 -24.03 18.44 -3.17
C THR A 525 -22.65 18.19 -3.77
N TRP A 526 -22.23 19.12 -4.62
CA TRP A 526 -20.85 19.24 -5.09
C TRP A 526 -20.12 20.22 -4.18
N GLU A 527 -18.86 19.91 -3.87
CA GLU A 527 -18.02 20.76 -3.01
C GLU A 527 -17.67 22.10 -3.70
N ALA A 528 -17.75 22.13 -5.03
CA ALA A 528 -17.56 23.32 -5.83
C ALA A 528 -18.34 23.26 -7.16
N SER A 529 -18.53 24.42 -7.81
CA SER A 529 -19.20 24.54 -9.11
C SER A 529 -18.21 24.47 -10.29
N SER A 530 -18.77 24.29 -11.49
CA SER A 530 -18.08 24.13 -12.78
C SER A 530 -17.07 25.22 -13.16
N SER A 531 -17.16 26.41 -12.55
CA SER A 531 -16.26 27.55 -12.79
C SER A 531 -15.12 27.67 -11.78
N SER A 532 -15.04 26.79 -10.79
CA SER A 532 -14.04 26.90 -9.73
C SER A 532 -12.76 26.12 -10.05
N THR A 533 -11.62 26.62 -9.57
CA THR A 533 -10.36 25.87 -9.51
C THR A 533 -10.30 24.88 -8.34
N ASN A 534 -11.40 24.74 -7.59
CA ASN A 534 -11.51 23.91 -6.39
C ASN A 534 -11.93 22.48 -6.75
N CYS A 535 -11.82 21.60 -5.76
CA CYS A 535 -12.28 20.23 -5.83
C CYS A 535 -13.82 20.22 -5.82
N ALA A 536 -14.45 19.62 -6.83
CA ALA A 536 -15.89 19.39 -6.81
C ALA A 536 -16.27 18.10 -6.09
N ARG A 537 -15.33 17.16 -6.03
CA ARG A 537 -15.40 15.95 -5.23
C ARG A 537 -14.03 15.65 -4.64
N THR A 538 -13.97 15.49 -3.32
CA THR A 538 -12.75 15.11 -2.60
C THR A 538 -12.85 13.67 -2.10
N ILE A 539 -11.82 12.89 -2.39
CA ILE A 539 -11.69 11.48 -1.98
C ILE A 539 -10.32 11.26 -1.34
N ASN A 540 -10.33 11.00 -0.04
CA ASN A 540 -9.15 10.59 0.71
C ASN A 540 -9.23 9.07 0.93
N ALA A 541 -8.51 8.29 0.11
CA ALA A 541 -8.47 6.84 0.21
C ALA A 541 -7.33 6.24 -0.62
N ALA A 542 -6.83 5.08 -0.20
CA ALA A 542 -6.17 4.15 -1.11
C ALA A 542 -7.25 3.30 -1.81
N ILE A 543 -7.39 3.47 -3.11
CA ILE A 543 -8.43 2.90 -3.95
C ILE A 543 -7.87 1.73 -4.74
N LEU A 544 -8.58 0.61 -4.74
CA LEU A 544 -8.27 -0.56 -5.54
C LEU A 544 -9.52 -1.07 -6.26
N SER A 545 -9.43 -1.23 -7.57
CA SER A 545 -10.38 -1.96 -8.41
C SER A 545 -9.71 -3.23 -8.94
N ASN A 546 -10.18 -4.42 -8.53
CA ASN A 546 -9.49 -5.66 -8.83
C ASN A 546 -9.68 -6.14 -10.27
N TYR A 547 -10.91 -6.10 -10.78
CA TYR A 547 -11.26 -6.65 -12.11
C TYR A 547 -11.59 -5.59 -13.16
N HIS A 548 -11.91 -4.38 -12.74
CA HIS A 548 -12.37 -3.33 -13.63
C HIS A 548 -11.64 -2.02 -13.39
N SER A 549 -12.39 -0.94 -13.24
CA SER A 549 -11.90 0.44 -13.28
C SER A 549 -12.23 1.22 -12.01
N PHE A 550 -11.49 2.31 -11.79
CA PHE A 550 -11.96 3.44 -10.99
C PHE A 550 -12.50 4.51 -11.95
N GLU A 551 -13.82 4.65 -12.04
CA GLU A 551 -14.47 5.52 -13.04
C GLU A 551 -15.62 6.36 -12.48
N VAL A 552 -15.95 7.44 -13.18
CA VAL A 552 -17.09 8.30 -12.85
C VAL A 552 -18.32 7.80 -13.60
N GLN A 553 -19.42 7.62 -12.88
CA GLN A 553 -20.70 7.28 -13.51
C GLN A 553 -21.09 8.37 -14.51
N ASN A 554 -21.54 8.01 -15.71
CA ASN A 554 -21.92 9.00 -16.74
C ASN A 554 -20.81 10.05 -17.01
N TYR A 555 -19.54 9.65 -16.98
CA TYR A 555 -18.40 10.55 -17.21
C TYR A 555 -18.49 11.35 -18.52
N ASP A 556 -19.21 10.82 -19.50
CA ASP A 556 -19.35 11.36 -20.85
C ASP A 556 -20.53 12.33 -20.99
N SER A 557 -21.30 12.51 -19.93
CA SER A 557 -22.58 13.20 -19.96
C SER A 557 -22.70 14.19 -18.78
N GLY A 558 -23.54 15.21 -18.95
CA GLY A 558 -23.71 16.27 -17.94
C GLY A 558 -22.75 17.44 -18.12
N ASP A 559 -22.58 18.23 -17.06
CA ASP A 559 -21.77 19.45 -17.06
C ASP A 559 -20.30 19.12 -16.71
N PRO A 560 -19.32 19.97 -17.07
CA PRO A 560 -17.98 19.87 -16.50
C PRO A 560 -18.03 20.32 -15.04
N TYR A 561 -17.52 19.51 -14.11
CA TYR A 561 -17.63 19.76 -12.66
C TYR A 561 -16.39 20.41 -12.04
N GLY A 562 -15.32 20.64 -12.80
CA GLY A 562 -14.03 21.08 -12.23
C GLY A 562 -13.16 19.89 -11.89
N TYR A 563 -12.59 19.82 -10.67
CA TYR A 563 -11.60 18.78 -10.33
C TYR A 563 -12.18 17.64 -9.47
N LEU A 564 -11.86 16.40 -9.86
CA LEU A 564 -11.91 15.24 -8.98
C LEU A 564 -10.59 15.17 -8.22
N CYS A 565 -10.64 15.47 -6.93
CA CYS A 565 -9.48 15.49 -6.06
C CYS A 565 -9.37 14.18 -5.32
N VAL A 566 -8.28 13.44 -5.58
CA VAL A 566 -7.99 12.19 -4.88
C VAL A 566 -6.69 12.38 -4.12
N THR A 567 -6.72 12.19 -2.80
CA THR A 567 -5.54 12.13 -1.95
C THR A 567 -5.34 10.70 -1.47
N GLY A 568 -4.32 10.02 -1.98
CA GLY A 568 -4.09 8.60 -1.71
C GLY A 568 -3.39 7.87 -2.85
N SER A 569 -3.86 6.67 -3.17
CA SER A 569 -3.36 5.86 -4.29
C SER A 569 -4.52 5.31 -5.10
N ILE A 570 -4.41 5.24 -6.42
CA ILE A 570 -5.39 4.59 -7.29
C ILE A 570 -4.73 3.39 -7.96
N ALA A 571 -5.36 2.23 -7.85
CA ALA A 571 -4.95 1.00 -8.51
C ALA A 571 -6.16 0.38 -9.23
N GLN A 572 -6.01 0.06 -10.51
CA GLN A 572 -7.10 -0.44 -11.34
C GLN A 572 -6.57 -1.39 -12.43
N GLU A 573 -7.39 -2.33 -12.85
CA GLU A 573 -7.03 -3.23 -13.94
C GLU A 573 -7.19 -2.51 -15.29
N PHE A 574 -8.32 -1.86 -15.51
CA PHE A 574 -8.56 -1.03 -16.68
C PHE A 574 -8.59 0.44 -16.28
N ARG A 575 -8.21 1.30 -17.22
CA ARG A 575 -8.24 2.73 -16.97
C ARG A 575 -9.69 3.20 -16.97
N GLY A 576 -10.14 3.73 -15.85
CA GLY A 576 -11.46 4.35 -15.76
C GLY A 576 -11.48 5.82 -16.21
N PRO A 577 -12.47 6.22 -17.02
CA PRO A 577 -12.67 7.62 -17.38
C PRO A 577 -13.35 8.38 -16.23
N VAL A 578 -12.91 9.61 -16.02
CA VAL A 578 -13.51 10.53 -15.04
C VAL A 578 -14.15 11.76 -15.67
N GLY A 579 -14.00 11.91 -16.99
CA GLY A 579 -14.53 13.01 -17.79
C GLY A 579 -14.09 12.86 -19.24
N GLN A 580 -14.69 13.63 -20.15
CA GLN A 580 -14.30 13.61 -21.55
C GLN A 580 -12.97 14.33 -21.77
N GLY A 581 -12.17 13.83 -22.72
CA GLY A 581 -10.89 14.45 -23.08
C GLY A 581 -11.02 15.90 -23.56
N SER A 582 -12.14 16.28 -24.17
CA SER A 582 -12.47 17.67 -24.54
C SER A 582 -12.74 18.58 -23.34
N GLY A 583 -12.90 18.05 -22.13
CA GLY A 583 -13.32 18.80 -20.95
C GLY A 583 -14.79 19.23 -20.99
N SER A 584 -15.61 18.63 -21.86
CA SER A 584 -17.03 18.98 -22.04
C SER A 584 -17.96 18.40 -20.97
N SER A 585 -17.55 17.35 -20.27
CA SER A 585 -18.31 16.70 -19.20
C SER A 585 -17.38 15.98 -18.22
N GLY A 586 -17.87 15.75 -16.99
CA GLY A 586 -17.14 15.07 -15.92
C GLY A 586 -16.08 15.95 -15.26
N PHE A 587 -14.92 15.38 -14.95
CA PHE A 587 -13.89 15.99 -14.11
C PHE A 587 -12.52 16.07 -14.77
N LEU A 588 -11.79 17.14 -14.44
CA LEU A 588 -10.33 17.18 -14.51
C LEU A 588 -9.72 16.46 -13.30
N LYS A 589 -8.50 15.94 -13.45
CA LYS A 589 -7.83 15.15 -12.42
C LYS A 589 -6.95 16.03 -11.56
N ARG A 590 -7.12 15.96 -10.23
CA ARG A 590 -6.15 16.49 -9.27
C ARG A 590 -5.81 15.39 -8.27
N TYR A 591 -4.81 14.60 -8.60
CA TYR A 591 -4.41 13.47 -7.76
C TYR A 591 -3.17 13.84 -6.98
N SER A 592 -3.22 13.65 -5.66
CA SER A 592 -2.11 13.86 -4.75
C SER A 592 -1.82 12.57 -4.02
N TYR A 593 -0.56 12.22 -3.92
CA TYR A 593 -0.15 11.04 -3.19
C TYR A 593 -0.21 11.28 -1.68
N ASP A 594 -0.81 10.36 -0.95
CA ASP A 594 -0.70 10.33 0.50
C ASP A 594 0.60 9.64 0.89
N THR A 595 1.61 10.44 1.23
CA THR A 595 2.96 9.96 1.55
C THR A 595 3.00 8.94 2.70
N ARG A 596 1.98 8.94 3.57
CA ARG A 596 1.88 7.96 4.66
C ARG A 596 1.70 6.54 4.14
N LEU A 597 1.11 6.37 2.95
CA LEU A 597 0.92 5.07 2.34
C LEU A 597 2.24 4.35 2.08
N LEU A 598 3.38 5.05 2.01
CA LEU A 598 4.71 4.42 1.95
C LEU A 598 5.02 3.61 3.21
N ASN A 599 4.64 4.14 4.38
CA ASN A 599 5.00 3.58 5.69
C ASN A 599 3.85 2.83 6.37
N SER A 600 2.60 3.18 6.03
CA SER A 600 1.38 2.68 6.65
C SER A 600 0.32 2.47 5.56
N PRO A 601 0.26 1.32 4.89
CA PRO A 601 -0.85 1.02 3.99
C PRO A 601 -2.14 0.83 4.80
N PRO A 602 -3.32 0.88 4.15
CA PRO A 602 -4.57 0.62 4.83
C PRO A 602 -4.60 -0.79 5.43
N PRO A 603 -5.33 -0.99 6.52
CA PRO A 603 -5.30 -2.25 7.23
C PRO A 603 -5.94 -3.37 6.42
N LYS A 604 -5.30 -4.54 6.37
CA LYS A 604 -5.78 -5.70 5.60
C LYS A 604 -6.09 -5.38 4.13
N PHE A 605 -5.44 -4.37 3.56
CA PHE A 605 -5.60 -4.02 2.15
C PHE A 605 -5.04 -5.13 1.26
N PRO A 606 -5.67 -5.47 0.12
CA PRO A 606 -5.13 -6.48 -0.79
C PRO A 606 -3.71 -6.10 -1.25
N THR A 607 -2.85 -7.11 -1.44
CA THR A 607 -1.46 -6.89 -1.84
C THR A 607 -1.12 -7.61 -3.16
N PRO A 608 -0.22 -7.05 -3.99
CA PRO A 608 0.15 -7.63 -5.30
C PRO A 608 0.56 -9.11 -5.26
N ARG A 609 0.41 -9.81 -6.40
CA ARG A 609 0.81 -11.23 -6.52
C ARG A 609 2.33 -11.43 -6.57
N THR A 610 3.03 -10.51 -7.22
CA THR A 610 4.49 -10.45 -7.23
C THR A 610 4.91 -9.47 -6.14
N THR A 611 5.47 -10.01 -5.08
CA THR A 611 5.82 -9.24 -3.89
C THR A 611 7.26 -8.80 -4.03
N SER A 612 7.56 -7.72 -4.76
CA SER A 612 8.77 -7.00 -4.36
C SER A 612 8.49 -6.50 -2.95
N TYR A 613 9.42 -6.70 -2.03
CA TYR A 613 9.41 -6.00 -0.75
C TYR A 613 10.38 -4.84 -0.90
N ASP A 614 10.09 -3.70 -0.28
CA ASP A 614 10.97 -2.54 -0.25
C ASP A 614 11.25 -2.15 1.20
N VAL A 615 12.42 -1.56 1.42
CA VAL A 615 12.84 -1.10 2.73
C VAL A 615 12.43 0.36 2.87
N THR A 616 11.45 0.63 3.73
CA THR A 616 10.83 1.96 3.84
C THR A 616 11.58 2.88 4.80
N THR A 617 12.28 2.32 5.79
CA THR A 617 13.17 3.06 6.69
C THR A 617 14.34 2.18 7.07
N GLU A 618 15.55 2.75 7.18
CA GLU A 618 16.72 2.10 7.75
C GLU A 618 17.35 3.03 8.78
N ILE A 619 17.49 2.53 10.01
CA ILE A 619 18.17 3.25 11.08
C ILE A 619 19.20 2.35 11.75
N GLU A 620 20.38 2.91 12.03
CA GLU A 620 21.37 2.25 12.87
C GLU A 620 20.87 2.24 14.33
N VAL A 621 21.07 1.11 15.02
CA VAL A 621 20.68 0.95 16.42
C VAL A 621 21.82 0.35 17.25
N ALA A 622 21.65 0.36 18.57
CA ALA A 622 22.55 -0.35 19.47
C ALA A 622 22.69 -1.82 19.07
N VAL A 623 23.92 -2.34 19.17
CA VAL A 623 24.28 -3.70 18.77
C VAL A 623 23.42 -4.72 19.51
N ALA A 624 22.74 -5.60 18.77
CA ALA A 624 21.85 -6.62 19.32
C ALA A 624 22.55 -7.94 19.67
N TYR A 625 23.62 -8.30 18.95
CA TYR A 625 24.40 -9.51 19.19
C TYR A 625 25.88 -9.19 19.30
N ARG A 626 26.55 -9.82 20.27
CA ARG A 626 28.01 -9.82 20.39
C ARG A 626 28.65 -10.72 19.33
N PRO A 627 29.97 -10.62 19.06
CA PRO A 627 30.66 -11.46 18.07
C PRO A 627 30.57 -12.98 18.33
N ASP A 628 30.37 -13.36 19.59
CA ASP A 628 30.14 -14.74 20.02
C ASP A 628 28.71 -15.22 19.74
N GLY A 629 27.80 -14.37 19.23
CA GLY A 629 26.40 -14.68 18.99
C GLY A 629 25.50 -14.58 20.23
N SER A 630 25.99 -14.12 21.38
CA SER A 630 25.11 -13.88 22.53
C SER A 630 24.32 -12.57 22.36
N PRO A 631 23.02 -12.53 22.73
CA PRO A 631 22.25 -11.29 22.74
C PRO A 631 22.85 -10.29 23.73
N THR A 632 22.93 -9.02 23.37
CA THR A 632 23.27 -7.95 24.31
C THR A 632 22.14 -7.77 25.33
N SER A 633 22.47 -7.31 26.54
CA SER A 633 21.56 -7.22 27.70
C SER A 633 20.35 -6.36 27.39
#